data_AF-A0A4P5VYP0-F1
#
_entry.id   AF-A0A4P5VYP0-F1
#
_cell.length_a   1.000
_cell.length_b   1.000
_cell.length_c   1.000
_cell.angle_alpha   90.00
_cell.angle_beta   90.00
_cell.angle_gamma   90.00
#
_symmetry.space_group_name_H-M   'P 1'
#
loop_
_entity.id
_entity.type
_entity.pdbx_description
1 polymer ?
#
loop_
_entity_poly.entity_id
_entity_poly.type
_entity_poly.pdbx_seq_one_letter_code
_entity_poly.pdbx_strand_id
1 'polypeptide(L)'
;MLTFLLLVACETSKIPAESAHYTVTAAADPEEGTYSDTFEYYLSFDASSALIYIGEDAFARGTVSGCDVTYQSVVVGQDTDGGNVKWQLNGQASIESADGDPCVDGEDDWAGTEWFEIVASEDEAIPVGQTYDLLTNGSFVGFTE
;
A
#
# COMPACT_ATOMS: atom_id res chain seq x y z
N MET A 1 -49.63 11.20 10.16
CA MET A 1 -48.28 11.28 10.75
C MET A 1 -47.42 10.32 9.94
N LEU A 2 -46.66 10.86 8.98
CA LEU A 2 -45.90 10.08 8.00
C LEU A 2 -44.54 9.76 8.64
N THR A 3 -44.34 8.53 9.10
CA THR A 3 -43.07 8.08 9.68
C THR A 3 -42.05 7.97 8.54
N PHE A 4 -41.14 8.93 8.49
CA PHE A 4 -39.98 8.92 7.61
C PHE A 4 -39.01 7.85 8.15
N LEU A 5 -39.03 6.67 7.53
CA LEU A 5 -38.04 5.62 7.79
C LEU A 5 -36.72 6.08 7.13
N LEU A 6 -35.82 6.63 7.94
CA LEU A 6 -34.44 6.88 7.52
C LEU A 6 -33.76 5.52 7.30
N LEU A 7 -33.67 5.10 6.04
CA LEU A 7 -32.79 4.02 5.62
C LEU A 7 -31.35 4.53 5.82
N VAL A 8 -30.79 4.26 7.00
CA VAL A 8 -29.34 4.32 7.19
C VAL A 8 -28.78 3.18 6.34
N ALA A 9 -28.35 3.51 5.12
CA ALA A 9 -27.54 2.60 4.33
C ALA A 9 -26.24 2.40 5.13
N CYS A 10 -26.12 1.25 5.77
CA CYS A 10 -24.88 0.83 6.38
C CYS A 10 -23.93 0.53 5.22
N GLU A 11 -23.12 1.51 4.82
CA GLU A 11 -22.04 1.28 3.87
C GLU A 11 -21.10 0.27 4.52
N THR A 12 -21.15 -0.96 4.03
CA THR A 12 -20.29 -2.04 4.52
C THR A 12 -18.90 -1.75 3.99
N SER A 13 -17.91 -1.69 4.90
CA SER A 13 -16.51 -1.54 4.53
C SER A 13 -16.16 -2.55 3.44
N LYS A 14 -15.44 -2.08 2.42
CA LYS A 14 -14.89 -2.95 1.37
C LYS A 14 -13.63 -3.69 1.84
N ILE A 15 -13.01 -3.26 2.93
CA ILE A 15 -11.88 -3.95 3.53
C ILE A 15 -12.43 -5.21 4.24
N PRO A 16 -11.91 -6.40 3.95
CA PRO A 16 -12.30 -7.61 4.65
C PRO A 16 -12.09 -7.48 6.16
N ALA A 17 -12.99 -8.06 6.95
CA ALA A 17 -12.75 -8.26 8.38
C ALA A 17 -11.46 -9.08 8.59
N GLU A 18 -10.81 -8.90 9.72
CA GLU A 18 -9.54 -9.56 10.07
C GLU A 18 -8.36 -9.20 9.15
N SER A 19 -8.44 -8.09 8.42
CA SER A 19 -7.29 -7.57 7.68
C SER A 19 -6.29 -6.96 8.66
N ALA A 20 -5.00 -7.26 8.47
CA ALA A 20 -3.91 -6.69 9.26
C ALA A 20 -3.68 -5.23 8.87
N HIS A 21 -3.76 -4.33 9.83
CA HIS A 21 -3.60 -2.88 9.64
C HIS A 21 -2.19 -2.46 10.03
N TYR A 22 -1.49 -1.82 9.10
CA TYR A 22 -0.17 -1.23 9.28
C TYR A 22 -0.20 0.26 8.96
N THR A 23 0.58 1.03 9.71
CA THR A 23 0.96 2.40 9.34
C THR A 23 2.36 2.34 8.75
N VAL A 24 2.50 2.60 7.45
CA VAL A 24 3.75 2.44 6.69
C VAL A 24 4.25 3.79 6.21
N THR A 25 5.48 4.14 6.56
CA THR A 25 6.18 5.32 6.05
C THR A 25 7.07 4.91 4.88
N ALA A 26 6.81 5.48 3.71
CA ALA A 26 7.67 5.36 2.54
C ALA A 26 8.54 6.62 2.44
N ALA A 27 9.84 6.44 2.23
CA ALA A 27 10.78 7.55 2.07
C ALA A 27 11.77 7.26 0.94
N ALA A 28 12.08 8.29 0.15
CA ALA A 28 13.19 8.22 -0.78
C ALA A 28 14.50 7.99 -0.02
N ASP A 29 15.46 7.33 -0.66
CA ASP A 29 16.83 7.33 -0.16
C ASP A 29 17.26 8.81 0.03
N PRO A 30 17.82 9.19 1.21
CA PRO A 30 18.26 10.56 1.45
C PRO A 30 19.30 11.06 0.43
N GLU A 31 20.01 10.17 -0.28
CA GLU A 31 20.90 10.52 -1.37
C GLU A 31 20.14 10.83 -2.68
N GLU A 32 18.92 10.32 -2.83
CA GLU A 32 18.07 10.44 -4.02
C GLU A 32 16.97 11.50 -3.89
N GLY A 33 16.56 11.86 -2.66
CA GLY A 33 15.55 12.90 -2.46
C GLY A 33 15.12 13.16 -1.02
N THR A 34 14.07 13.99 -0.89
CA THR A 34 13.45 14.34 0.40
C THR A 34 11.99 13.90 0.49
N TYR A 35 11.55 13.02 -0.42
CA TYR A 35 10.18 12.51 -0.38
C TYR A 35 10.01 11.60 0.84
N SER A 36 8.94 11.84 1.59
CA SER A 36 8.48 10.96 2.65
C SER A 36 6.99 11.15 2.85
N ASP A 37 6.27 10.05 2.95
CA ASP A 37 4.84 10.04 3.22
C ASP A 37 4.45 8.81 4.04
N THR A 38 3.30 8.87 4.71
CA THR A 38 2.79 7.79 5.56
C THR A 38 1.43 7.33 5.08
N PHE A 39 1.28 6.02 4.93
CA PHE A 39 0.07 5.37 4.41
C PHE A 39 -0.50 4.37 5.40
N GLU A 40 -1.81 4.21 5.39
CA GLU A 40 -2.51 3.15 6.12
C GLU A 40 -2.72 1.97 5.17
N TYR A 41 -1.97 0.88 5.40
CA TYR A 41 -2.07 -0.34 4.62
C TYR A 41 -2.94 -1.35 5.36
N TYR A 42 -3.92 -1.92 4.67
CA TYR A 42 -4.69 -3.06 5.16
C TYR A 42 -4.37 -4.28 4.32
N LEU A 43 -3.87 -5.33 4.97
CA LEU A 43 -3.45 -6.57 4.32
C LEU A 43 -4.46 -7.67 4.61
N SER A 44 -5.02 -8.22 3.53
CA SER A 44 -5.86 -9.42 3.58
C SER A 44 -5.14 -10.58 2.92
N PHE A 45 -5.17 -11.74 3.57
CA PHE A 45 -4.52 -12.96 3.08
C PHE A 45 -5.55 -14.04 2.74
N ASP A 46 -5.34 -14.69 1.61
CA ASP A 46 -6.06 -15.92 1.23
C ASP A 46 -5.04 -16.95 0.73
N ALA A 47 -4.76 -17.94 1.58
CA ALA A 47 -3.66 -18.88 1.42
C ALA A 47 -2.32 -18.17 1.21
N SER A 48 -1.72 -18.29 0.02
CA SER A 48 -0.46 -17.63 -0.34
C SER A 48 -0.66 -16.30 -1.07
N SER A 49 -1.89 -15.82 -1.23
CA SER A 49 -2.21 -14.57 -1.91
C SER A 49 -2.34 -13.45 -0.89
N ALA A 50 -1.84 -12.26 -1.25
CA ALA A 50 -1.97 -11.05 -0.46
C ALA A 50 -2.72 -9.97 -1.27
N LEU A 51 -3.57 -9.21 -0.61
CA LEU A 51 -4.25 -8.05 -1.17
C LEU A 51 -4.06 -6.88 -0.23
N ILE A 52 -3.52 -5.78 -0.77
CA ILE A 52 -3.26 -4.55 -0.03
C ILE A 52 -4.32 -3.52 -0.42
N TYR A 53 -4.93 -2.91 0.60
CA TYR A 53 -5.88 -1.81 0.44
C TYR A 53 -5.27 -0.52 1.00
N ILE A 54 -5.60 0.59 0.33
CA ILE A 54 -5.37 1.95 0.83
C ILE A 54 -6.73 2.65 0.83
N GLY A 55 -7.19 3.06 2.00
CA GLY A 55 -8.61 3.41 2.17
C GLY A 55 -9.50 2.20 1.92
N GLU A 56 -10.61 2.36 1.21
CA GLU A 56 -11.54 1.26 0.92
C GLU A 56 -11.25 0.49 -0.37
N ASP A 57 -10.27 0.92 -1.16
CA ASP A 57 -10.05 0.35 -2.48
C ASP A 57 -8.80 -0.56 -2.49
N ALA A 58 -8.91 -1.68 -3.19
CA ALA A 58 -7.80 -2.59 -3.40
C ALA A 58 -6.73 -1.89 -4.27
N PHE A 59 -5.56 -1.69 -3.69
CA PHE A 59 -4.46 -0.96 -4.29
C PHE A 59 -3.48 -1.90 -5.00
N ALA A 60 -3.06 -2.97 -4.33
CA ALA A 60 -2.05 -3.90 -4.82
C ALA A 60 -2.38 -5.36 -4.55
N ARG A 61 -1.89 -6.24 -5.43
CA ARG A 61 -2.02 -7.70 -5.33
C ARG A 61 -0.64 -8.32 -5.23
N GLY A 62 -0.53 -9.37 -4.44
CA GLY A 62 0.75 -9.96 -4.11
C GLY A 62 0.67 -11.41 -3.69
N THR A 63 1.81 -11.90 -3.24
CA THR A 63 1.97 -13.22 -2.65
C THR A 63 2.73 -13.11 -1.34
N VAL A 64 2.42 -14.03 -0.42
CA VAL A 64 3.10 -14.17 0.86
C VAL A 64 3.84 -15.52 0.91
N SER A 65 5.08 -15.50 1.41
CA SER A 65 5.91 -16.69 1.62
C SER A 65 6.67 -16.54 2.93
N GLY A 66 6.22 -17.24 3.97
CA GLY A 66 6.70 -16.99 5.32
C GLY A 66 6.28 -15.58 5.74
N CYS A 67 7.24 -14.73 6.07
CA CYS A 67 7.01 -13.34 6.44
C CYS A 67 7.22 -12.36 5.29
N ASP A 68 7.65 -12.83 4.12
CA ASP A 68 7.90 -11.96 2.99
C ASP A 68 6.63 -11.81 2.16
N VAL A 69 6.25 -10.56 1.90
CA VAL A 69 5.22 -10.17 0.95
C VAL A 69 5.86 -9.52 -0.27
N THR A 70 5.43 -9.94 -1.45
CA THR A 70 5.76 -9.30 -2.72
C THR A 70 4.46 -8.86 -3.38
N TYR A 71 4.40 -7.65 -3.91
CA TYR A 71 3.16 -7.08 -4.43
C TYR A 71 3.39 -6.11 -5.59
N GLN A 72 2.32 -5.92 -6.36
CA GLN A 72 2.26 -4.98 -7.47
C GLN A 72 0.93 -4.25 -7.43
N SER A 73 0.97 -2.91 -7.55
CA SER A 73 -0.20 -2.06 -7.59
C SER A 73 -0.92 -2.15 -8.93
N VAL A 74 -2.15 -1.65 -8.96
CA VAL A 74 -2.76 -1.22 -10.22
C VAL A 74 -1.97 -0.05 -10.84
N VAL A 75 -2.17 0.19 -12.13
CA VAL A 75 -1.65 1.41 -12.76
C VAL A 75 -2.47 2.60 -12.29
N VAL A 76 -1.83 3.57 -11.67
CA VAL A 76 -2.44 4.81 -11.18
C VAL A 76 -2.10 5.95 -12.14
N GLY A 77 -3.09 6.79 -12.45
CA GLY A 77 -2.91 7.99 -13.27
C GLY A 77 -2.96 9.25 -12.42
N GLN A 78 -2.11 10.21 -12.73
CA GLN A 78 -2.02 11.51 -12.09
C GLN A 78 -1.86 12.60 -13.14
N ASP A 79 -2.60 13.69 -13.00
CA ASP A 79 -2.45 14.87 -13.85
C ASP A 79 -1.35 15.78 -13.27
N THR A 80 -0.38 16.15 -14.11
CA THR A 80 0.67 17.14 -13.81
C THR A 80 0.48 18.38 -14.69
N ASP A 81 1.31 19.41 -14.48
CA ASP A 81 1.36 20.57 -15.38
C ASP A 81 1.79 20.20 -16.81
N GLY A 82 2.52 19.09 -16.98
CA GLY A 82 3.01 18.60 -18.26
C GLY A 82 2.11 17.56 -18.95
N GLY A 83 1.05 17.10 -18.29
CA GLY A 83 0.07 16.17 -18.85
C GLY A 83 -0.24 14.99 -17.93
N ASN A 84 -0.92 13.97 -18.45
CA ASN A 84 -1.22 12.78 -17.67
C ASN A 84 0.01 11.87 -17.56
N VAL A 85 0.34 11.46 -16.32
CA VAL A 85 1.40 10.51 -16.01
C VAL A 85 0.77 9.28 -15.37
N LYS A 86 1.20 8.09 -15.79
CA LYS A 86 0.76 6.82 -15.24
C LYS A 86 1.93 6.06 -14.66
N TRP A 87 1.76 5.56 -13.45
CA TRP A 87 2.79 4.82 -12.74
C TRP A 87 2.22 3.52 -12.16
N GLN A 88 3.12 2.58 -11.90
CA GLN A 88 2.82 1.33 -11.22
C GLN A 88 3.87 1.08 -10.16
N LEU A 89 3.42 0.75 -8.95
CA LEU A 89 4.28 0.42 -7.81
C LEU A 89 4.46 -1.09 -7.72
N ASN A 90 5.69 -1.50 -7.44
CA ASN A 90 6.04 -2.85 -7.03
C ASN A 90 6.68 -2.75 -5.66
N GLY A 91 6.48 -3.75 -4.82
CA GLY A 91 7.06 -3.76 -3.49
C GLY A 91 7.40 -5.14 -3.00
N GLN A 92 8.38 -5.16 -2.11
CA GLN A 92 8.75 -6.32 -1.32
C GLN A 92 8.97 -5.87 0.13
N ALA A 93 8.37 -6.57 1.07
CA ALA A 93 8.56 -6.30 2.49
C ALA A 93 8.58 -7.59 3.30
N SER A 94 9.29 -7.57 4.42
CA SER A 94 9.09 -8.54 5.51
C SER A 94 8.12 -7.91 6.50
N ILE A 95 7.15 -8.71 6.95
CA ILE A 95 6.10 -8.26 7.87
C ILE A 95 6.07 -9.10 9.14
N GLU A 96 5.78 -8.45 10.26
CA GLU A 96 5.49 -9.06 11.54
C GLU A 96 4.01 -8.81 11.90
N SER A 97 3.39 -9.77 12.57
CA SER A 97 2.05 -9.61 13.12
C SER A 97 2.09 -10.03 14.58
N ALA A 98 1.10 -9.59 15.37
CA ALA A 98 1.12 -9.61 16.84
C ALA A 98 1.52 -10.94 17.54
N ASP A 99 1.47 -12.09 16.85
CA ASP A 99 1.65 -13.41 17.45
C ASP A 99 2.78 -14.27 16.81
N GLY A 100 3.71 -13.67 16.06
CA GLY A 100 4.77 -14.37 15.31
C GLY A 100 6.16 -14.40 15.96
N ASP A 101 7.04 -15.27 15.46
CA ASP A 101 8.49 -15.09 15.61
C ASP A 101 8.91 -13.83 14.83
N PRO A 102 9.89 -13.04 15.34
CA PRO A 102 10.22 -11.76 14.73
C PRO A 102 10.78 -11.96 13.33
N CYS A 103 10.15 -11.29 12.37
CA CYS A 103 10.51 -11.34 10.97
C CYS A 103 11.11 -10.04 10.46
N VAL A 104 10.99 -8.98 11.24
CA VAL A 104 11.63 -7.70 11.03
C VAL A 104 12.61 -7.49 12.18
N ASP A 105 13.81 -7.01 11.86
CA ASP A 105 14.78 -6.63 12.88
C ASP A 105 14.38 -5.26 13.46
N GLY A 106 14.33 -5.14 14.79
CA GLY A 106 14.16 -3.85 15.47
C GLY A 106 12.79 -3.65 16.10
N GLU A 107 12.28 -2.43 16.00
CA GLU A 107 10.96 -2.02 16.56
C GLU A 107 9.88 -1.90 15.48
N ASP A 108 10.23 -2.14 14.22
CA ASP A 108 9.31 -2.05 13.08
C ASP A 108 8.60 -3.40 12.86
N ASP A 109 7.33 -3.37 12.46
CA ASP A 109 6.54 -4.55 12.08
C ASP A 109 6.43 -4.70 10.55
N TRP A 110 6.94 -3.71 9.81
CA TRP A 110 7.02 -3.70 8.36
C TRP A 110 8.38 -3.14 7.97
N ALA A 111 9.14 -3.86 7.15
CA ALA A 111 10.38 -3.35 6.57
C ALA A 111 10.53 -3.83 5.13
N GLY A 112 10.76 -2.93 4.20
CA GLY A 112 10.83 -3.30 2.79
C GLY A 112 11.30 -2.19 1.85
N THR A 113 11.18 -2.48 0.57
CA THR A 113 11.47 -1.56 -0.52
C THR A 113 10.29 -1.55 -1.48
N GLU A 114 9.89 -0.35 -1.88
CA GLU A 114 8.94 -0.12 -2.97
C GLU A 114 9.67 0.59 -4.10
N TRP A 115 9.26 0.33 -5.33
CA TRP A 115 9.69 1.12 -6.47
C TRP A 115 8.51 1.34 -7.40
N PHE A 116 8.34 2.57 -7.85
CA PHE A 116 7.33 2.88 -8.87
C PHE A 116 7.99 3.17 -10.21
N GLU A 117 7.39 2.62 -11.26
CA GLU A 117 7.81 2.79 -12.65
C GLU A 117 6.80 3.67 -13.39
N ILE A 118 7.29 4.65 -14.15
CA ILE A 118 6.47 5.42 -15.07
C ILE A 118 6.13 4.56 -16.30
N VAL A 119 4.90 4.07 -16.39
CA VAL A 119 4.45 3.19 -17.47
C VAL A 119 3.88 3.93 -18.68
N ALA A 120 3.44 5.18 -18.49
CA ALA A 120 3.08 6.11 -19.57
C ALA A 120 3.22 7.56 -19.08
N SER A 121 3.57 8.49 -19.97
CA SER A 121 3.69 9.90 -19.64
C SER A 121 3.42 10.77 -20.86
N GLU A 122 2.62 11.81 -20.69
CA GLU A 122 2.48 12.93 -21.62
C GLU A 122 3.44 14.09 -21.28
N ASP A 123 4.04 14.05 -20.07
CA ASP A 123 4.97 15.05 -19.56
C ASP A 123 6.40 14.75 -20.04
N GLU A 124 6.95 15.61 -20.90
CA GLU A 124 8.31 15.47 -21.44
C GLU A 124 9.40 15.51 -20.36
N ALA A 125 9.10 16.06 -19.17
CA ALA A 125 10.03 16.07 -18.05
C ALA A 125 10.07 14.73 -17.28
N ILE A 126 9.07 13.85 -17.49
CA ILE A 126 8.92 12.58 -16.78
C ILE A 126 9.00 11.44 -17.80
N PRO A 127 10.18 10.86 -18.03
CA PRO A 127 10.34 9.84 -19.05
C PRO A 127 9.70 8.51 -18.64
N VAL A 128 9.06 7.84 -19.61
CA VAL A 128 8.56 6.47 -19.47
C VAL A 128 9.73 5.52 -19.18
N GLY A 129 9.53 4.60 -18.26
CA GLY A 129 10.54 3.65 -17.77
C GLY A 129 11.43 4.21 -16.66
N GLN A 130 11.24 5.47 -16.25
CA GLN A 130 11.90 5.99 -15.06
C GLN A 130 11.37 5.27 -13.82
N THR A 131 12.28 4.87 -12.94
CA THR A 131 11.98 4.26 -11.65
C THR A 131 12.46 5.15 -10.51
N TYR A 132 11.81 5.00 -9.35
CA TYR A 132 12.18 5.65 -8.11
C TYR A 132 12.01 4.65 -6.97
N ASP A 133 13.05 4.49 -6.17
CA ASP A 133 13.09 3.53 -5.07
C ASP A 133 12.73 4.24 -3.75
N LEU A 134 11.96 3.54 -2.92
CA LEU A 134 11.50 3.98 -1.62
C LEU A 134 11.81 2.90 -0.59
N LEU A 135 12.37 3.31 0.54
CA LEU A 135 12.45 2.47 1.73
C LEU A 135 11.13 2.58 2.48
N THR A 136 10.58 1.45 2.92
CA THR A 136 9.34 1.40 3.69
C THR A 136 9.60 0.82 5.07
N ASN A 137 9.16 1.53 6.10
CA ASN A 137 9.15 1.03 7.48
C ASN A 137 7.78 1.32 8.09
N GLY A 138 7.28 0.45 8.96
CA GLY A 138 5.96 0.64 9.53
C GLY A 138 5.71 -0.17 10.79
N SER A 139 4.56 0.10 11.42
CA SER A 139 4.13 -0.55 12.65
C SER A 139 2.75 -1.16 12.49
N PHE A 140 2.53 -2.29 13.15
CA PHE A 140 1.26 -2.99 13.21
C PHE A 140 0.32 -2.28 14.19
N VAL A 141 -0.88 -1.98 13.73
CA VAL A 141 -1.89 -1.25 14.51
C VAL A 141 -2.90 -2.22 15.12
N GLY A 142 -3.29 -3.26 14.38
CA GLY A 142 -4.31 -4.22 14.81
C GLY A 142 -4.97 -4.92 13.63
N PHE A 143 -6.06 -5.63 13.91
CA PHE A 143 -6.91 -6.24 12.90
C PHE A 143 -8.20 -5.42 12.71
N THR A 144 -8.73 -5.39 11.49
CA THR A 144 -10.06 -4.83 11.23
C THR A 144 -11.16 -5.69 11.84
N GLU A 145 -12.19 -5.04 12.39
CA GLU A 145 -13.38 -5.69 13.00
C GLU A 145 -14.51 -5.93 11.98
#